data_AF-A0A358NI86-F1
#
_entry.id   AF-A0A358NI86-F1
#
_cell.length_a   1.000
_cell.length_b   1.000
_cell.length_c   1.000
_cell.angle_alpha   90.00
_cell.angle_beta   90.00
_cell.angle_gamma   90.00
#
_symmetry.space_group_name_H-M   'P 1'
#
loop_
_entity.id
_entity.type
_entity.pdbx_description
1 polymer ?
#
loop_
_entity_poly.entity_id
_entity_poly.type
_entity_poly.pdbx_seq_one_letter_code
_entity_poly.pdbx_strand_id
1 'polypeptide(L)'
;MEYMTVKETAEKWDVSIRRVQYLCAHDMISGAVRFGRVWSIPKEAEKPKDGRYKAQEESQENIEHIERVFQSLGTNKEVFEKIVELFPFPVQVCTKHGTVVMCNEAFLKVFKIQDGNIMNGRFNLLHDPDNEKWGLKEYIPRAFHGETIHINDIKVPTQDLIYKFSDRELCNENIFQNITMFPIYNNNQLEYVVSVFITSRHYHDREEIMKGKEYIESHWLDEFDIDRVAYAVNLSKYHFTRLFKKHTGVTPYGYYQDIKISKLKEKLCDVNLSISQVFADCGVDYNGNFAKVFKEKEGMTPSQYRTLIWKKVNIIN
;
A
#
# COMPACT_ATOMS: atom_id res chain seq x y z
N MET A 1 -2.02 -38.72 31.12
CA MET A 1 -1.45 -37.58 30.36
C MET A 1 -0.81 -36.64 31.35
N GLU A 2 0.45 -36.27 31.13
CA GLU A 2 1.12 -35.26 31.95
C GLU A 2 0.77 -33.87 31.43
N TYR A 3 0.46 -32.95 32.32
CA TYR A 3 0.11 -31.57 31.98
C TYR A 3 1.22 -30.60 32.43
N MET A 4 1.37 -29.51 31.69
CA MET A 4 2.19 -28.37 32.02
C MET A 4 1.32 -27.11 32.16
N THR A 5 1.82 -26.16 32.94
CA THR A 5 1.17 -24.87 33.16
C THR A 5 1.33 -23.96 31.94
N VAL A 6 0.51 -22.91 31.89
CA VAL A 6 0.64 -21.82 30.90
C VAL A 6 2.05 -21.22 30.89
N LYS A 7 2.70 -21.10 32.06
CA LYS A 7 4.04 -20.52 32.18
C LYS A 7 5.10 -21.43 31.56
N GLU A 8 5.08 -22.72 31.92
CA GLU A 8 6.00 -23.72 31.36
C GLU A 8 5.78 -23.88 29.84
N THR A 9 4.54 -23.80 29.38
CA THR A 9 4.22 -23.83 27.95
C THR A 9 4.75 -22.59 27.21
N ALA A 10 4.65 -21.42 27.86
CA ALA A 10 5.15 -20.16 27.30
C ALA A 10 6.68 -20.19 27.13
N GLU A 11 7.38 -20.76 28.11
CA GLU A 11 8.83 -21.01 28.06
C GLU A 11 9.17 -22.06 26.98
N LYS A 12 8.44 -23.19 26.94
CA LYS A 12 8.63 -24.25 25.92
C LYS A 12 8.47 -23.74 24.49
N TRP A 13 7.55 -22.82 24.25
CA TRP A 13 7.19 -22.34 22.90
C TRP A 13 7.80 -20.99 22.51
N ASP A 14 8.62 -20.42 23.40
CA ASP A 14 9.21 -19.08 23.29
C ASP A 14 8.16 -18.01 22.89
N VAL A 15 7.11 -17.89 23.71
CA VAL A 15 6.02 -16.91 23.52
C VAL A 15 5.61 -16.31 24.85
N SER A 16 4.92 -15.17 24.81
CA SER A 16 4.35 -14.59 26.02
C SER A 16 3.27 -15.51 26.65
N ILE A 17 3.16 -15.49 27.98
CA ILE A 17 2.08 -16.13 28.75
C ILE A 17 0.69 -15.74 28.19
N ARG A 18 0.50 -14.46 27.82
CA ARG A 18 -0.75 -13.98 27.21
C ARG A 18 -1.08 -14.70 25.91
N ARG A 19 -0.08 -15.04 25.09
CA ARG A 19 -0.28 -15.77 23.83
C ARG A 19 -0.75 -17.20 24.11
N VAL A 20 -0.19 -17.87 25.10
CA VAL A 20 -0.63 -19.23 25.49
C VAL A 20 -2.07 -19.19 26.03
N GLN A 21 -2.41 -18.20 26.88
CA GLN A 21 -3.78 -18.02 27.38
C GLN A 21 -4.78 -17.76 26.24
N TYR A 22 -4.39 -16.94 25.26
CA TYR A 22 -5.20 -16.70 24.05
C TYR A 22 -5.43 -17.99 23.27
N LEU A 23 -4.38 -18.78 23.04
CA LEU A 23 -4.47 -20.06 22.34
C LEU A 23 -5.40 -21.06 23.05
N CYS A 24 -5.33 -21.13 24.38
CA CYS A 24 -6.22 -21.97 25.18
C CYS A 24 -7.68 -21.49 25.11
N ALA A 25 -7.92 -20.18 25.22
CA ALA A 25 -9.26 -19.60 25.24
C ALA A 25 -10.01 -19.70 23.90
N HIS A 26 -9.30 -19.98 22.81
CA HIS A 26 -9.85 -20.14 21.47
C HIS A 26 -9.74 -21.59 20.96
N ASP A 27 -9.60 -22.56 21.87
CA ASP A 27 -9.57 -23.99 21.58
C ASP A 27 -8.51 -24.41 20.53
N MET A 28 -7.43 -23.63 20.41
CA MET A 28 -6.37 -23.87 19.42
C MET A 28 -5.32 -24.88 19.90
N ILE A 29 -5.35 -25.29 21.17
CA ILE A 29 -4.42 -26.28 21.73
C ILE A 29 -5.21 -27.54 22.06
N SER A 30 -5.01 -28.58 21.25
CA SER A 30 -5.69 -29.87 21.44
C SER A 30 -5.36 -30.46 22.82
N GLY A 31 -6.41 -30.87 23.55
CA GLY A 31 -6.30 -31.45 24.88
C GLY A 31 -6.02 -30.45 26.02
N ALA A 32 -5.96 -29.14 25.75
CA ALA A 32 -5.91 -28.14 26.81
C ALA A 32 -7.22 -28.16 27.62
N VAL A 33 -7.09 -28.26 28.94
CA VAL A 33 -8.23 -28.34 29.87
C VAL A 33 -8.13 -27.24 30.91
N ARG A 34 -9.27 -26.75 31.35
CA ARG A 34 -9.36 -25.69 32.35
C ARG A 34 -9.75 -26.26 33.70
N PHE A 35 -8.84 -26.18 34.67
CA PHE A 35 -9.11 -26.52 36.06
C PHE A 35 -9.33 -25.22 36.85
N GLY A 36 -10.60 -24.87 37.07
CA GLY A 36 -11.00 -23.61 37.70
C GLY A 36 -10.55 -22.38 36.90
N ARG A 37 -9.59 -21.63 37.45
CA ARG A 37 -9.04 -20.42 36.79
C ARG A 37 -7.75 -20.67 36.01
N VAL A 38 -7.23 -21.89 36.02
CA VAL A 38 -5.92 -22.23 35.45
C VAL A 38 -6.10 -23.14 34.24
N TRP A 39 -5.31 -22.90 33.19
CA TRP A 39 -5.20 -23.80 32.04
C TRP A 39 -4.09 -24.82 32.28
N SER A 40 -4.40 -26.07 31.99
CA SER A 40 -3.48 -27.19 31.98
C SER A 40 -3.37 -27.71 30.56
N ILE A 41 -2.15 -27.76 30.04
CA ILE A 41 -1.85 -28.06 28.64
C ILE A 41 -1.08 -29.37 28.59
N PRO A 42 -1.45 -30.36 27.75
CA PRO A 42 -0.71 -31.62 27.65
C PRO A 42 0.76 -31.35 27.32
N LYS A 43 1.70 -32.06 27.94
CA LYS A 43 3.14 -31.86 27.69
C LYS A 43 3.51 -32.15 26.24
N GLU A 44 2.82 -33.08 25.60
CA GLU A 44 2.94 -33.43 24.18
C GLU A 44 2.36 -32.40 23.22
N ALA A 45 1.62 -31.39 23.72
CA ALA A 45 1.03 -30.37 22.87
C ALA A 45 2.12 -29.60 22.09
N GLU A 46 1.91 -29.53 20.78
CA GLU A 46 2.71 -28.72 19.87
C GLU A 46 2.13 -27.30 19.77
N LYS A 47 3.02 -26.33 19.54
CA LYS A 47 2.63 -24.93 19.33
C LYS A 47 1.75 -24.87 18.08
N PRO A 48 0.49 -24.39 18.18
CA PRO A 48 -0.37 -24.25 17.01
C PRO A 48 0.29 -23.36 15.95
N LYS A 49 0.21 -23.77 14.68
CA LYS A 49 0.72 -22.97 13.56
C LYS A 49 0.07 -21.59 13.61
N ASP A 50 0.88 -20.54 13.70
CA ASP A 50 0.38 -19.16 13.75
C ASP A 50 -0.36 -18.86 12.43
N GLY A 51 -1.67 -18.64 12.49
CA GLY A 51 -2.51 -18.30 11.34
C GLY A 51 -2.22 -16.93 10.73
N ARG A 52 -1.24 -16.18 11.27
CA ARG A 52 -0.53 -15.17 10.50
C ARG A 52 0.26 -15.89 9.43
N TYR A 53 -0.32 -16.00 8.23
CA TYR A 53 0.40 -16.40 7.03
C TYR A 53 1.73 -15.65 6.98
N LYS A 54 2.84 -16.34 7.28
CA LYS A 54 4.05 -16.09 6.52
C LYS A 54 3.66 -16.56 5.12
N ALA A 55 3.50 -15.63 4.18
CA ALA A 55 3.69 -15.99 2.79
C ALA A 55 4.97 -16.83 2.79
N GLN A 56 4.84 -18.07 2.33
CA GLN A 56 5.95 -19.02 2.32
C GLN A 56 7.17 -18.27 1.79
N GLU A 57 8.32 -18.49 2.41
CA GLU A 57 9.58 -18.40 1.67
C GLU A 57 9.35 -19.27 0.44
N GLU A 58 8.97 -18.66 -0.68
CA GLU A 58 9.09 -19.29 -1.97
C GLU A 58 10.55 -19.69 -2.05
N SER A 59 10.78 -20.99 -2.13
CA SER A 59 12.11 -21.55 -2.12
C SER A 59 12.94 -20.81 -3.18
N GLN A 60 14.16 -20.42 -2.82
CA GLN A 60 15.15 -19.90 -3.76
C GLN A 60 15.19 -20.73 -5.08
N GLU A 61 14.96 -22.04 -4.95
CA GLU A 61 14.79 -23.00 -6.04
C GLU A 61 13.68 -22.66 -7.06
N ASN A 62 12.54 -22.11 -6.61
CA ASN A 62 11.44 -21.70 -7.49
C ASN A 62 11.84 -20.47 -8.32
N ILE A 63 12.56 -19.52 -7.72
CA ILE A 63 13.03 -18.31 -8.40
C ILE A 63 14.13 -18.66 -9.41
N GLU A 64 15.09 -19.50 -9.03
CA GLU A 64 16.13 -20.03 -9.93
C GLU A 64 15.54 -20.87 -11.08
N HIS A 65 14.44 -21.57 -10.84
CA HIS A 65 13.73 -22.28 -11.91
C HIS A 65 13.09 -21.31 -12.90
N ILE A 66 12.42 -20.26 -12.41
CA ILE A 66 11.82 -19.21 -13.25
C ILE A 66 12.90 -18.51 -14.08
N GLU A 67 14.03 -18.15 -13.48
CA GLU A 67 15.17 -17.53 -14.17
C GLU A 67 15.68 -18.42 -15.32
N ARG A 68 15.89 -19.72 -15.05
CA ARG A 68 16.33 -20.69 -16.08
C ARG A 68 15.34 -20.81 -17.23
N VAL A 69 14.03 -20.80 -16.93
CA VAL A 69 13.00 -20.79 -17.97
C VAL A 69 13.20 -19.57 -18.86
N PHE A 70 13.20 -18.35 -18.31
CA PHE A 70 13.36 -17.14 -19.11
C PHE A 70 14.71 -17.04 -19.86
N GLN A 71 15.82 -17.48 -19.25
CA GLN A 71 17.13 -17.48 -19.91
C GLN A 71 17.19 -18.43 -21.11
N SER A 72 16.57 -19.61 -21.03
CA SER A 72 16.55 -20.59 -22.12
C SER A 72 15.76 -20.12 -23.36
N LEU A 73 15.02 -19.02 -23.24
CA LEU A 73 14.03 -18.55 -24.22
C LEU A 73 14.46 -17.30 -24.98
N GLY A 74 15.57 -16.66 -24.61
CA GLY A 74 16.08 -15.43 -25.25
C GLY A 74 16.43 -15.56 -26.74
N THR A 75 16.27 -16.74 -27.34
CA THR A 75 16.51 -16.98 -28.77
C THR A 75 15.24 -16.94 -29.63
N ASN A 76 14.03 -17.05 -29.05
CA ASN A 76 12.76 -17.01 -29.78
C ASN A 76 11.79 -15.99 -29.16
N LYS A 77 11.71 -14.83 -29.80
CA LYS A 77 10.91 -13.69 -29.35
C LYS A 77 9.43 -14.02 -29.19
N GLU A 78 8.82 -14.77 -30.12
CA GLU A 78 7.40 -15.14 -30.05
C GLU A 78 7.11 -16.04 -28.84
N VAL A 79 8.00 -16.99 -28.56
CA VAL A 79 7.86 -17.89 -27.41
C VAL A 79 8.06 -17.14 -26.10
N PHE A 80 9.04 -16.23 -26.06
CA PHE A 80 9.27 -15.35 -24.90
C PHE A 80 8.04 -14.49 -24.60
N GLU A 81 7.47 -13.82 -25.60
CA GLU A 81 6.26 -12.99 -25.46
C GLU A 81 5.09 -13.81 -24.92
N LYS A 82 4.86 -15.00 -25.48
CA LYS A 82 3.78 -15.88 -25.05
C LYS A 82 3.94 -16.40 -23.63
N ILE A 83 5.17 -16.62 -23.19
CA ILE A 83 5.45 -17.06 -21.81
C ILE A 83 5.21 -15.93 -20.83
N VAL A 84 5.63 -14.70 -21.15
CA VAL A 84 5.32 -13.54 -20.31
C VAL A 84 3.80 -13.34 -20.21
N GLU A 85 3.09 -13.42 -21.33
CA GLU A 85 1.64 -13.29 -21.40
C GLU A 85 0.92 -14.33 -20.52
N LEU A 86 1.36 -15.59 -20.57
CA LEU A 86 0.76 -16.70 -19.82
C LEU A 86 1.32 -16.87 -18.41
N PHE A 87 2.30 -16.05 -18.00
CA PHE A 87 2.93 -16.20 -16.70
C PHE A 87 1.93 -15.91 -15.57
N PRO A 88 1.84 -16.78 -14.54
CA PRO A 88 0.78 -16.67 -13.52
C PRO A 88 1.00 -15.52 -12.54
N PHE A 89 2.22 -14.98 -12.46
CA PHE A 89 2.57 -13.86 -11.62
C PHE A 89 2.69 -12.57 -12.42
N PRO A 90 2.53 -11.39 -11.80
CA PRO A 90 2.86 -10.11 -12.42
C PRO A 90 4.28 -10.10 -13.01
N VAL A 91 4.37 -9.77 -14.30
CA VAL A 91 5.65 -9.61 -15.01
C VAL A 91 5.68 -8.27 -15.73
N GLN A 92 6.82 -7.60 -15.64
CA GLN A 92 7.19 -6.43 -16.44
C GLN A 92 8.51 -6.71 -17.16
N VAL A 93 8.59 -6.36 -18.44
CA VAL A 93 9.79 -6.50 -19.26
C VAL A 93 10.25 -5.12 -19.73
N CYS A 94 11.51 -4.83 -19.49
CA CYS A 94 12.18 -3.62 -19.96
C CYS A 94 13.26 -3.99 -20.99
N THR A 95 13.47 -3.13 -21.99
CA THR A 95 14.67 -3.21 -22.84
C THR A 95 15.92 -2.92 -22.01
N LYS A 96 17.11 -3.25 -22.51
CA LYS A 96 18.40 -2.84 -21.92
C LYS A 96 18.55 -1.32 -21.63
N HIS A 97 17.71 -0.47 -22.22
CA HIS A 97 17.70 0.98 -21.99
C HIS A 97 16.64 1.43 -20.98
N GLY A 98 15.96 0.50 -20.30
CA GLY A 98 14.98 0.79 -19.25
C GLY A 98 13.55 1.02 -19.76
N THR A 99 13.33 1.09 -21.07
CA THR A 99 11.99 1.27 -21.63
C THR A 99 11.13 0.02 -21.41
N VAL A 100 9.99 0.17 -20.76
CA VAL A 100 9.01 -0.92 -20.58
C VAL A 100 8.40 -1.25 -21.94
N VAL A 101 8.45 -2.52 -22.32
CA VAL A 101 7.95 -3.00 -23.62
C VAL A 101 6.81 -3.99 -23.49
N MET A 102 6.66 -4.61 -22.32
CA MET A 102 5.60 -5.59 -22.08
C MET A 102 5.29 -5.69 -20.58
N CYS A 103 4.00 -5.76 -20.27
CA CYS A 103 3.48 -6.16 -18.97
C CYS A 103 2.37 -7.20 -19.21
N ASN A 104 2.29 -8.23 -18.37
CA ASN A 104 1.24 -9.24 -18.53
C ASN A 104 -0.05 -8.85 -17.80
N GLU A 105 -1.12 -9.62 -18.04
CA GLU A 105 -2.44 -9.39 -17.43
C GLU A 105 -2.40 -9.38 -15.89
N ALA A 106 -1.58 -10.23 -15.28
CA ALA A 106 -1.42 -10.26 -13.83
C ALA A 106 -0.84 -8.94 -13.30
N PHE A 107 0.14 -8.36 -13.99
CA PHE A 107 0.70 -7.06 -13.67
C PHE A 107 -0.36 -5.96 -13.76
N LEU A 108 -1.07 -5.88 -14.88
CA LEU A 108 -2.10 -4.86 -15.09
C LEU A 108 -3.18 -4.91 -13.99
N LYS A 109 -3.61 -6.12 -13.62
CA LYS A 109 -4.61 -6.33 -12.54
C LYS A 109 -4.10 -5.89 -11.18
N VAL A 110 -2.90 -6.32 -10.78
CA VAL A 110 -2.34 -6.01 -9.47
C VAL A 110 -2.09 -4.51 -9.29
N PHE A 111 -1.61 -3.84 -10.34
CA PHE A 111 -1.34 -2.40 -10.31
C PHE A 111 -2.53 -1.54 -10.75
N LYS A 112 -3.70 -2.14 -11.00
CA LYS A 112 -4.95 -1.47 -11.40
C LYS A 112 -4.78 -0.54 -12.62
N ILE A 113 -3.93 -0.96 -13.56
CA ILE A 113 -3.66 -0.27 -14.83
C ILE A 113 -4.72 -0.70 -15.83
N GLN A 114 -5.42 0.26 -16.44
CA GLN A 114 -6.54 -0.03 -17.34
C GLN A 114 -6.09 -0.48 -18.73
N ASP A 115 -4.98 0.09 -19.22
CA ASP A 115 -4.45 -0.21 -20.55
C ASP A 115 -2.91 -0.34 -20.49
N GLY A 116 -2.39 -1.52 -20.86
CA GLY A 116 -0.95 -1.78 -20.93
C GLY A 116 -0.22 -0.89 -21.94
N ASN A 117 -0.91 -0.34 -22.95
CA ASN A 117 -0.33 0.61 -23.90
C ASN A 117 0.12 1.93 -23.25
N ILE A 118 -0.37 2.23 -22.05
CA ILE A 118 0.08 3.40 -21.28
C ILE A 118 1.54 3.21 -20.82
N MET A 119 1.95 1.97 -20.55
CA MET A 119 3.30 1.62 -20.11
C MET A 119 4.23 1.36 -21.30
N ASN A 120 3.73 0.63 -22.30
CA ASN A 120 4.54 0.11 -23.40
C ASN A 120 5.12 1.26 -24.26
N GLY A 121 6.45 1.36 -24.30
CA GLY A 121 7.19 2.34 -25.10
C GLY A 121 7.16 3.77 -24.55
N ARG A 122 6.39 4.04 -23.49
CA ARG A 122 6.18 5.39 -22.93
C ARG A 122 6.78 5.57 -21.54
N PHE A 123 7.03 4.48 -20.83
CA PHE A 123 7.60 4.48 -19.50
C PHE A 123 9.02 3.93 -19.50
N ASN A 124 9.94 4.61 -18.82
CA ASN A 124 11.33 4.20 -18.69
C ASN A 124 11.73 4.05 -17.21
N LEU A 125 12.02 2.81 -16.81
CA LEU A 125 12.33 2.47 -15.42
C LEU A 125 13.68 3.03 -14.94
N LEU A 126 14.68 3.19 -15.82
CA LEU A 126 15.97 3.79 -15.43
C LEU A 126 15.86 5.29 -15.16
N HIS A 127 14.90 5.95 -15.79
CA HIS A 127 14.71 7.40 -15.73
C HIS A 127 13.47 7.84 -14.96
N ASP A 128 12.77 6.91 -14.27
CA ASP A 128 11.61 7.30 -13.45
C ASP A 128 12.07 8.12 -12.24
N PRO A 129 11.65 9.41 -12.10
CA PRO A 129 11.97 10.22 -10.93
C PRO A 129 11.43 9.63 -9.61
N ASP A 130 10.41 8.78 -9.67
CA ASP A 130 9.79 8.20 -8.48
C ASP A 130 10.62 7.05 -7.87
N ASN A 131 11.66 6.56 -8.55
CA ASN A 131 12.51 5.47 -8.06
C ASN A 131 13.14 5.75 -6.69
N GLU A 132 13.53 7.00 -6.42
CA GLU A 132 14.06 7.40 -5.12
C GLU A 132 12.98 7.35 -4.04
N LYS A 133 11.79 7.88 -4.36
CA LYS A 133 10.62 7.86 -3.49
C LYS A 133 10.19 6.43 -3.15
N TRP A 134 10.31 5.52 -4.11
CA TRP A 134 9.92 4.11 -3.95
C TRP A 134 11.03 3.23 -3.38
N GLY A 135 12.22 3.78 -3.09
CA GLY A 135 13.35 3.04 -2.54
C GLY A 135 14.01 2.09 -3.54
N LEU A 136 13.83 2.31 -4.84
CA LEU A 136 14.35 1.47 -5.93
C LEU A 136 15.64 1.99 -6.57
N LYS A 137 16.05 3.22 -6.25
CA LYS A 137 17.16 3.96 -6.89
C LYS A 137 18.47 3.19 -6.98
N GLU A 138 18.83 2.42 -5.96
CA GLU A 138 20.10 1.66 -5.93
C GLU A 138 19.98 0.29 -6.62
N TYR A 139 18.79 -0.28 -6.65
CA TYR A 139 18.53 -1.63 -7.17
C TYR A 139 18.45 -1.66 -8.68
N ILE A 140 17.72 -0.69 -9.26
CA ILE A 140 17.45 -0.65 -10.70
C ILE A 140 18.76 -0.65 -11.50
N PRO A 141 19.71 0.30 -11.32
CA PRO A 141 20.92 0.33 -12.16
C PRO A 141 21.74 -0.96 -12.12
N ARG A 142 21.77 -1.67 -10.98
CA ARG A 142 22.49 -2.94 -10.83
C ARG A 142 21.88 -4.04 -11.69
N ALA A 143 20.55 -4.14 -11.74
CA ALA A 143 19.85 -5.07 -12.61
C ALA A 143 20.21 -4.85 -14.10
N PHE A 144 20.26 -3.58 -14.52
CA PHE A 144 20.65 -3.21 -15.89
C PHE A 144 22.16 -3.34 -16.17
N HIS A 145 22.99 -3.54 -15.14
CA HIS A 145 24.39 -3.93 -15.30
C HIS A 145 24.60 -5.45 -15.28
N GLY A 146 23.53 -6.24 -15.22
CA GLY A 146 23.59 -7.69 -15.32
C GLY A 146 23.56 -8.44 -13.99
N GLU A 147 23.22 -7.76 -12.88
CA GLU A 147 23.02 -8.44 -11.60
C GLU A 147 21.57 -8.93 -11.47
N THR A 148 21.36 -10.15 -10.98
CA THR A 148 20.03 -10.57 -10.53
C THR A 148 19.75 -9.94 -9.17
N ILE A 149 18.70 -9.12 -9.09
CA ILE A 149 18.35 -8.34 -7.90
C ILE A 149 17.09 -8.87 -7.25
N HIS A 150 17.15 -9.09 -5.94
CA HIS A 150 16.00 -9.41 -5.11
C HIS A 150 15.70 -8.26 -4.17
N ILE A 151 14.51 -7.70 -4.27
CA ILE A 151 14.01 -6.64 -3.41
C ILE A 151 12.84 -7.21 -2.63
N ASN A 152 12.96 -7.24 -1.32
CA ASN A 152 11.94 -7.82 -0.46
C ASN A 152 11.10 -6.72 0.18
N ASP A 153 9.81 -6.99 0.29
CA ASP A 153 8.88 -6.22 1.13
C ASP A 153 8.74 -4.74 0.73
N ILE A 154 8.79 -4.45 -0.58
CA ILE A 154 8.53 -3.12 -1.12
C ILE A 154 7.05 -2.80 -0.96
N LYS A 155 6.74 -1.69 -0.30
CA LYS A 155 5.38 -1.15 -0.28
C LYS A 155 5.04 -0.64 -1.68
N VAL A 156 3.99 -1.20 -2.29
CA VAL A 156 3.47 -0.73 -3.56
C VAL A 156 2.95 0.70 -3.37
N PRO A 157 3.40 1.68 -4.18
CA PRO A 157 2.98 3.07 -4.09
C PRO A 157 1.63 3.25 -4.78
N THR A 158 0.60 2.54 -4.30
CA THR A 158 -0.66 2.36 -5.03
C THR A 158 -1.35 3.68 -5.35
N GLN A 159 -1.26 4.68 -4.46
CA GLN A 159 -1.83 6.00 -4.71
C GLN A 159 -1.09 6.75 -5.85
N ASP A 160 0.23 6.67 -5.89
CA ASP A 160 1.02 7.29 -6.96
C ASP A 160 0.73 6.61 -8.30
N LEU A 161 0.61 5.28 -8.29
CA LEU A 161 0.29 4.49 -9.48
C LEU A 161 -1.11 4.79 -10.01
N ILE A 162 -2.11 4.97 -9.13
CA ILE A 162 -3.43 5.44 -9.53
C ILE A 162 -3.30 6.80 -10.19
N TYR A 163 -2.68 7.78 -9.52
CA TYR A 163 -2.53 9.12 -10.07
C TYR A 163 -1.80 9.14 -11.44
N LYS A 164 -0.83 8.24 -11.62
CA LYS A 164 0.00 8.15 -12.83
C LYS A 164 -0.66 7.36 -13.97
N PHE A 165 -1.53 6.39 -13.65
CA PHE A 165 -1.99 5.37 -14.61
C PHE A 165 -3.49 5.03 -14.58
N SER A 166 -4.32 5.67 -13.74
CA SER A 166 -5.74 5.33 -13.57
C SER A 166 -6.61 6.54 -13.21
N ASP A 167 -7.79 6.65 -13.84
CA ASP A 167 -8.80 7.67 -13.50
C ASP A 167 -9.69 7.28 -12.30
N ARG A 168 -9.25 6.35 -11.45
CA ARG A 168 -10.05 5.80 -10.33
C ARG A 168 -9.79 6.50 -9.00
N GLU A 169 -10.77 6.40 -8.10
CA GLU A 169 -10.67 6.85 -6.71
C GLU A 169 -9.62 6.07 -5.89
N LEU A 170 -9.24 6.68 -4.74
CA LEU A 170 -8.29 6.20 -3.73
C LEU A 170 -8.26 4.67 -3.57
N CYS A 171 -7.08 4.06 -3.70
CA CYS A 171 -6.88 2.66 -3.29
C CYS A 171 -6.38 2.60 -1.85
N ASN A 172 -7.20 1.99 -0.98
CA ASN A 172 -6.91 1.82 0.44
C ASN A 172 -6.28 0.44 0.76
N GLU A 173 -5.58 -0.15 -0.20
CA GLU A 173 -4.85 -1.42 -0.01
C GLU A 173 -3.37 -1.14 0.26
N ASN A 174 -2.83 -1.69 1.35
CA ASN A 174 -1.39 -1.72 1.59
C ASN A 174 -0.85 -3.05 1.05
N ILE A 175 -0.43 -3.01 -0.21
CA ILE A 175 0.19 -4.15 -0.89
C ILE A 175 1.70 -4.07 -0.71
N PHE A 176 2.31 -5.18 -0.30
CA PHE A 176 3.75 -5.34 -0.26
C PHE A 176 4.16 -6.44 -1.24
N GLN A 177 5.22 -6.17 -1.99
CA GLN A 177 5.72 -7.08 -3.00
C GLN A 177 7.19 -7.40 -2.78
N ASN A 178 7.54 -8.64 -3.08
CA ASN A 178 8.89 -9.03 -3.39
C ASN A 178 9.06 -8.89 -4.90
N ILE A 179 10.15 -8.25 -5.31
CA ILE A 179 10.49 -8.00 -6.71
C ILE A 179 11.78 -8.75 -7.00
N THR A 180 11.76 -9.62 -8.00
CA THR A 180 12.97 -10.24 -8.54
C THR A 180 13.18 -9.69 -9.94
N MET A 181 14.28 -8.96 -10.13
CA MET A 181 14.70 -8.42 -11.41
C MET A 181 15.88 -9.24 -11.91
N PHE A 182 15.78 -9.84 -13.09
CA PHE A 182 16.89 -10.61 -13.67
C PHE A 182 17.13 -10.21 -15.13
N PRO A 183 18.41 -10.10 -15.52
CA PRO A 183 18.81 -9.82 -16.90
C PRO A 183 18.57 -11.03 -17.81
N ILE A 184 18.08 -10.76 -19.02
CA ILE A 184 17.97 -11.73 -20.11
C ILE A 184 18.96 -11.35 -21.19
N TYR A 185 19.80 -12.31 -21.54
CA TYR A 185 20.87 -12.14 -22.52
C TYR A 185 20.53 -12.83 -23.84
N ASN A 186 20.96 -12.20 -24.92
CA ASN A 186 20.99 -12.77 -26.25
C ASN A 186 22.36 -12.51 -26.85
N ASN A 187 23.03 -13.57 -27.31
CA ASN A 187 24.42 -13.51 -27.82
C ASN A 187 25.39 -12.78 -26.87
N ASN A 188 25.30 -13.07 -25.55
CA ASN A 188 26.08 -12.43 -24.48
C ASN A 188 25.87 -10.91 -24.33
N GLN A 189 24.83 -10.35 -24.94
CA GLN A 189 24.43 -8.96 -24.74
C GLN A 189 23.13 -8.92 -23.95
N LEU A 190 23.04 -8.01 -22.97
CA LEU A 190 21.80 -7.75 -22.27
C LEU A 190 20.74 -7.30 -23.29
N GLU A 191 19.65 -8.05 -23.41
CA GLU A 191 18.53 -7.71 -24.29
C GLU A 191 17.39 -7.11 -23.47
N TYR A 192 17.01 -7.79 -22.38
CA TYR A 192 15.92 -7.37 -21.50
C TYR A 192 16.31 -7.46 -20.03
N VAL A 193 15.58 -6.71 -19.20
CA VAL A 193 15.49 -6.98 -17.77
C VAL A 193 14.03 -7.35 -17.49
N VAL A 194 13.84 -8.52 -16.89
CA VAL A 194 12.52 -9.04 -16.52
C VAL A 194 12.34 -8.87 -15.02
N SER A 195 11.23 -8.26 -14.63
CA SER A 195 10.83 -8.07 -13.24
C SER A 195 9.61 -8.93 -12.95
N VAL A 196 9.73 -9.84 -11.98
CA VAL A 196 8.62 -10.65 -11.46
C VAL A 196 8.24 -10.10 -10.09
N PHE A 197 6.94 -9.88 -9.88
CA PHE A 197 6.43 -9.33 -8.62
C PHE A 197 5.56 -10.36 -7.92
N ILE A 198 5.88 -10.62 -6.65
CA ILE A 198 5.19 -11.61 -5.84
C ILE A 198 4.63 -10.88 -4.62
N THR A 199 3.32 -10.99 -4.41
CA THR A 199 2.66 -10.35 -3.28
C THR A 199 3.09 -11.07 -2.00
N SER A 200 3.91 -10.41 -1.19
CA SER A 200 4.42 -10.97 0.07
C SER A 200 3.45 -10.72 1.22
N ARG A 201 2.80 -9.55 1.25
CA ARG A 201 1.75 -9.21 2.21
C ARG A 201 0.69 -8.34 1.56
N HIS A 202 -0.56 -8.71 1.75
CA HIS A 202 -1.71 -7.89 1.36
C HIS A 202 -2.47 -7.53 2.62
N TYR A 203 -2.40 -6.26 3.00
CA TYR A 203 -3.23 -5.73 4.07
C TYR A 203 -4.33 -4.88 3.45
N HIS A 204 -5.57 -5.33 3.59
CA HIS A 204 -6.69 -4.40 3.48
C HIS A 204 -6.57 -3.38 4.62
N ASP A 205 -6.81 -2.09 4.35
CA ASP A 205 -7.10 -1.17 5.44
C ASP A 205 -8.20 -1.82 6.30
N ARG A 206 -7.97 -1.83 7.62
CA ARG A 206 -8.91 -2.44 8.56
C ARG A 206 -10.30 -1.86 8.30
N GLU A 207 -11.33 -2.71 8.33
CA GLU A 207 -12.72 -2.31 8.05
C GLU A 207 -13.14 -1.11 8.90
N GLU A 208 -12.69 -1.04 10.16
CA GLU A 208 -12.96 0.07 11.07
C GLU A 208 -12.29 1.38 10.63
N ILE A 209 -11.15 1.32 9.93
CA ILE A 209 -10.49 2.50 9.37
C ILE A 209 -11.18 2.97 8.11
N MET A 210 -11.63 2.04 7.25
CA MET A 210 -12.39 2.38 6.05
C MET A 210 -13.73 3.03 6.42
N LYS A 211 -14.51 2.39 7.29
CA LYS A 211 -15.76 2.97 7.82
C LYS A 211 -15.54 4.32 8.51
N GLY A 212 -14.40 4.47 9.19
CA GLY A 212 -14.02 5.74 9.81
C GLY A 212 -13.77 6.85 8.77
N LYS A 213 -13.06 6.54 7.68
CA LYS A 213 -12.83 7.49 6.56
C LYS A 213 -14.16 7.84 5.89
N GLU A 214 -14.96 6.84 5.51
CA GLU A 214 -16.27 7.03 4.87
C GLU A 214 -17.21 7.88 5.73
N TYR A 215 -17.23 7.66 7.04
CA TYR A 215 -18.02 8.47 7.96
C TYR A 215 -17.56 9.93 7.96
N ILE A 216 -16.24 10.17 8.08
CA ILE A 216 -15.69 11.54 8.07
C ILE A 216 -15.95 12.24 6.73
N GLU A 217 -15.84 11.52 5.62
CA GLU A 217 -16.07 12.04 4.26
C GLU A 217 -17.55 12.34 4.02
N SER A 218 -18.47 11.50 4.48
CA SER A 218 -19.91 11.74 4.32
C SER A 218 -20.43 12.86 5.23
N HIS A 219 -19.77 13.11 6.36
CA HIS A 219 -20.14 14.13 7.34
C HIS A 219 -19.16 15.31 7.37
N TRP A 220 -18.41 15.51 6.29
CA TRP A 220 -17.34 16.51 6.25
C TRP A 220 -17.84 17.95 6.45
N LEU A 221 -19.12 18.23 6.20
CA LEU A 221 -19.70 19.57 6.37
C LEU A 221 -19.99 19.89 7.84
N ASP A 222 -20.25 18.87 8.66
CA ASP A 222 -20.60 18.99 10.07
C ASP A 222 -19.38 19.36 10.94
N GLU A 223 -19.63 19.80 12.18
CA GLU A 223 -18.56 19.94 13.17
C GLU A 223 -17.97 18.57 13.52
N PHE A 224 -16.63 18.50 13.55
CA PHE A 224 -15.94 17.23 13.79
C PHE A 224 -16.14 16.73 15.23
N ASP A 225 -16.68 15.52 15.34
CA ASP A 225 -16.92 14.85 16.62
C ASP A 225 -16.29 13.45 16.61
N ILE A 226 -15.19 13.29 17.34
CA ILE A 226 -14.46 12.03 17.42
C ILE A 226 -15.29 10.91 18.07
N ASP A 227 -16.20 11.24 18.99
CA ASP A 227 -17.01 10.24 19.67
C ASP A 227 -18.05 9.65 18.70
N ARG A 228 -18.60 10.46 17.78
CA ARG A 228 -19.48 9.97 16.69
C ARG A 228 -18.74 9.07 15.69
N VAL A 229 -17.55 9.48 15.25
CA VAL A 229 -16.75 8.65 14.33
C VAL A 229 -16.39 7.31 14.99
N ALA A 230 -15.99 7.35 16.25
CA ALA A 230 -15.64 6.15 17.01
C ALA A 230 -16.85 5.22 17.21
N TYR A 231 -18.03 5.80 17.46
CA TYR A 231 -19.30 5.07 17.55
C TYR A 231 -19.66 4.38 16.22
N ALA A 232 -19.53 5.08 15.09
CA ALA A 232 -19.81 4.54 13.76
C ALA A 232 -18.97 3.30 13.40
N VAL A 233 -17.80 3.16 14.03
CA VAL A 233 -16.86 2.04 13.80
C VAL A 233 -16.82 1.04 14.96
N ASN A 234 -17.70 1.16 15.96
CA ASN A 234 -17.76 0.30 17.15
C ASN A 234 -16.45 0.24 17.96
N LEU A 235 -15.71 1.34 18.06
CA LEU A 235 -14.47 1.42 18.85
C LEU A 235 -14.54 2.57 19.86
N SER A 236 -13.67 2.53 20.88
CA SER A 236 -13.47 3.70 21.73
C SER A 236 -12.68 4.78 20.98
N LYS A 237 -12.91 6.07 21.27
CA LYS A 237 -12.20 7.18 20.62
C LYS A 237 -10.68 7.08 20.71
N TYR A 238 -10.17 6.59 21.84
CA TYR A 238 -8.73 6.41 22.06
C TYR A 238 -8.18 5.29 21.18
N HIS A 239 -8.89 4.16 21.10
CA HIS A 239 -8.47 3.05 20.27
C HIS A 239 -8.53 3.41 18.79
N PHE A 240 -9.65 3.98 18.35
CA PHE A 240 -9.82 4.43 16.96
C PHE A 240 -8.77 5.47 16.57
N THR A 241 -8.54 6.52 17.37
CA THR A 241 -7.54 7.55 17.05
C THR A 241 -6.13 6.97 16.89
N ARG A 242 -5.73 6.07 17.79
CA ARG A 242 -4.41 5.41 17.72
C ARG A 242 -4.32 4.51 16.49
N LEU A 243 -5.36 3.74 16.23
CA LEU A 243 -5.44 2.82 15.10
C LEU A 243 -5.41 3.60 13.78
N PHE A 244 -6.26 4.62 13.65
CA PHE A 244 -6.34 5.49 12.49
C PHE A 244 -5.00 6.14 12.19
N LYS A 245 -4.37 6.79 13.19
CA LYS A 245 -3.03 7.40 12.99
C LYS A 245 -1.97 6.39 12.60
N LYS A 246 -2.01 5.18 13.17
CA LYS A 246 -1.07 4.12 12.79
C LYS A 246 -1.24 3.68 11.33
N HIS A 247 -2.48 3.65 10.83
CA HIS A 247 -2.79 3.16 9.49
C HIS A 247 -2.71 4.25 8.41
N THR A 248 -3.12 5.49 8.72
CA THR A 248 -3.19 6.60 7.74
C THR A 248 -2.03 7.59 7.86
N GLY A 249 -1.22 7.50 8.92
CA GLY A 249 -0.16 8.46 9.23
C GLY A 249 -0.65 9.76 9.88
N VAL A 250 -1.96 10.04 9.86
CA VAL A 250 -2.57 11.28 10.37
C VAL A 250 -3.66 10.99 11.40
N THR A 251 -3.96 11.95 12.28
CA THR A 251 -5.10 11.79 13.20
C THR A 251 -6.42 11.88 12.44
N PRO A 252 -7.53 11.32 12.96
CA PRO A 252 -8.86 11.49 12.35
C PRO A 252 -9.23 12.97 12.12
N TYR A 253 -8.91 13.84 13.08
CA TYR A 253 -9.12 15.28 12.92
C TYR A 253 -8.22 15.89 11.83
N GLY A 254 -6.96 15.46 11.74
CA GLY A 254 -6.06 15.88 10.67
C GLY A 254 -6.60 15.52 9.29
N TYR A 255 -7.13 14.29 9.14
CA TYR A 255 -7.79 13.83 7.92
C TYR A 255 -9.03 14.66 7.56
N TYR A 256 -9.87 14.95 8.55
CA TYR A 256 -11.01 15.86 8.38
C TYR A 256 -10.57 17.26 7.92
N GLN A 257 -9.48 17.79 8.49
CA GLN A 257 -8.91 19.06 8.05
C GLN A 257 -8.44 19.00 6.59
N ASP A 258 -7.80 17.90 6.16
CA ASP A 258 -7.37 17.71 4.77
C ASP A 258 -8.56 17.75 3.80
N ILE A 259 -9.66 17.07 4.14
CA ILE A 259 -10.90 17.10 3.34
C ILE A 259 -11.44 18.53 3.21
N LYS A 260 -11.56 19.27 4.33
CA LYS A 260 -12.02 20.66 4.33
C LYS A 260 -11.12 21.56 3.48
N ILE A 261 -9.79 21.43 3.59
CA ILE A 261 -8.85 22.21 2.78
C ILE A 261 -9.00 21.89 1.29
N SER A 262 -9.17 20.61 0.93
CA SER A 262 -9.46 20.22 -0.45
C SER A 262 -10.72 20.89 -0.99
N LYS A 263 -11.83 20.86 -0.24
CA LYS A 263 -13.11 21.51 -0.63
C LYS A 263 -13.02 23.02 -0.71
N LEU A 264 -12.24 23.65 0.18
CA LEU A 264 -11.93 25.07 0.08
C LEU A 264 -11.18 25.38 -1.22
N LYS A 265 -10.16 24.59 -1.58
CA LYS A 265 -9.40 24.79 -2.83
C LYS A 265 -10.29 24.68 -4.07
N GLU A 266 -11.17 23.66 -4.11
CA GLU A 266 -12.15 23.48 -5.19
C GLU A 266 -13.04 24.72 -5.34
N LYS A 267 -13.64 25.21 -4.24
CA LYS A 267 -14.54 26.38 -4.26
C LYS A 267 -13.83 27.72 -4.46
N LEU A 268 -12.54 27.84 -4.09
CA LEU A 268 -11.75 29.05 -4.29
C LEU A 268 -11.54 29.39 -5.77
N CYS A 269 -11.73 28.42 -6.67
CA CYS A 269 -11.73 28.60 -8.12
C CYS A 269 -12.94 29.41 -8.62
N ASP A 270 -14.05 29.45 -7.86
CA ASP A 270 -15.21 30.25 -8.25
C ASP A 270 -14.98 31.74 -7.94
N VAL A 271 -14.99 32.51 -9.02
CA VAL A 271 -14.77 33.95 -9.06
C VAL A 271 -15.91 34.75 -8.47
N ASN A 272 -17.12 34.18 -8.47
CA ASN A 272 -18.35 34.84 -8.04
C ASN A 272 -18.54 34.76 -6.52
N LEU A 273 -17.79 33.88 -5.84
CA LEU A 273 -17.86 33.73 -4.40
C LEU A 273 -16.77 34.56 -3.71
N SER A 274 -17.14 35.36 -2.71
CA SER A 274 -16.15 35.96 -1.81
C SER A 274 -15.41 34.89 -1.01
N ILE A 275 -14.22 35.21 -0.49
CA ILE A 275 -13.44 34.27 0.33
C ILE A 275 -14.24 33.83 1.56
N SER A 276 -14.96 34.75 2.20
CA SER A 276 -15.82 34.45 3.36
C SER A 276 -16.98 33.52 3.00
N GLN A 277 -17.60 33.69 1.83
CA GLN A 277 -18.66 32.78 1.35
C GLN A 277 -18.11 31.38 1.07
N VAL A 278 -16.92 31.25 0.47
CA VAL A 278 -16.28 29.95 0.26
C VAL A 278 -16.05 29.21 1.58
N PHE A 279 -15.60 29.93 2.61
CA PHE A 279 -15.40 29.33 3.94
C PHE A 279 -16.72 28.91 4.57
N ALA A 280 -17.74 29.78 4.53
CA ALA A 280 -19.07 29.49 5.06
C ALA A 280 -19.72 28.27 4.38
N ASP A 281 -19.60 28.17 3.06
CA ASP A 281 -20.07 27.01 2.26
C ASP A 281 -19.37 25.69 2.65
N CYS A 282 -18.14 25.79 3.16
CA CYS A 282 -17.40 24.65 3.69
C CYS A 282 -17.64 24.46 5.19
N GLY A 283 -18.63 25.11 5.79
CA GLY A 283 -18.96 24.98 7.22
C GLY A 283 -17.86 25.46 8.17
N VAL A 284 -17.03 26.42 7.75
CA VAL A 284 -15.93 26.97 8.56
C VAL A 284 -15.90 28.50 8.50
N ASP A 285 -15.38 29.14 9.54
CA ASP A 285 -15.18 30.59 9.53
C ASP A 285 -13.81 30.95 8.95
N TYR A 286 -13.77 31.93 8.05
CA TYR A 286 -12.54 32.50 7.51
C TYR A 286 -11.67 33.17 8.59
N ASN A 287 -12.29 33.79 9.60
CA ASN A 287 -11.56 34.36 10.73
C ASN A 287 -11.19 33.29 11.78
N GLY A 288 -11.61 32.04 11.55
CA GLY A 288 -11.33 30.91 12.41
C GLY A 288 -9.99 30.23 12.14
N ASN A 289 -9.80 29.09 12.77
CA ASN A 289 -8.58 28.30 12.68
C ASN A 289 -8.26 27.82 11.24
N PHE A 290 -9.28 27.66 10.38
CA PHE A 290 -9.11 27.06 9.06
C PHE A 290 -8.32 27.93 8.08
N ALA A 291 -8.34 29.26 8.19
CA ALA A 291 -7.48 30.10 7.35
C ALA A 291 -5.99 29.92 7.69
N LYS A 292 -5.68 29.71 8.98
CA LYS A 292 -4.32 29.38 9.42
C LYS A 292 -3.89 27.99 8.94
N VAL A 293 -4.75 26.99 9.12
CA VAL A 293 -4.50 25.62 8.65
C VAL A 293 -4.30 25.58 7.13
N PHE A 294 -5.09 26.34 6.38
CA PHE A 294 -4.93 26.47 4.93
C PHE A 294 -3.54 27.02 4.59
N LYS A 295 -3.12 28.10 5.24
CA LYS A 295 -1.80 28.71 5.01
C LYS A 295 -0.65 27.76 5.40
N GLU A 296 -0.80 27.00 6.47
CA GLU A 296 0.20 26.02 6.91
C GLU A 296 0.34 24.86 5.91
N LYS A 297 -0.77 24.34 5.39
CA LYS A 297 -0.76 23.21 4.44
C LYS A 297 -0.38 23.62 3.01
N GLU A 298 -0.83 24.77 2.54
CA GLU A 298 -0.63 25.21 1.14
C GLU A 298 0.52 26.21 0.99
N GLY A 299 1.11 26.68 2.09
CA GLY A 299 2.18 27.68 2.09
C GLY A 299 1.75 29.10 1.73
N MET A 300 0.46 29.33 1.45
CA MET A 300 -0.09 30.63 1.03
C MET A 300 -1.51 30.84 1.56
N THR A 301 -1.96 32.09 1.66
CA THR A 301 -3.32 32.39 2.14
C THR A 301 -4.38 32.03 1.08
N PRO A 302 -5.65 31.81 1.47
CA PRO A 302 -6.73 31.55 0.51
C PRO A 302 -6.85 32.60 -0.61
N SER A 303 -6.68 33.89 -0.27
CA SER A 303 -6.71 34.98 -1.26
C SER A 303 -5.52 34.92 -2.23
N GLN A 304 -4.33 34.58 -1.73
CA GLN A 304 -3.14 34.37 -2.57
C GLN A 304 -3.33 33.15 -3.49
N TYR A 305 -3.88 32.06 -2.95
CA TYR A 305 -4.19 30.84 -3.70
C TYR A 305 -5.15 31.13 -4.85
N ARG A 306 -6.27 31.81 -4.59
CA ARG A 306 -7.21 32.24 -5.64
C ARG A 306 -6.54 33.07 -6.73
N THR A 307 -5.73 34.05 -6.33
CA THR A 307 -5.01 34.92 -7.28
C THR A 307 -4.06 34.11 -8.18
N LEU A 308 -3.36 33.12 -7.61
CA LEU A 308 -2.48 32.23 -8.35
C LEU A 308 -3.24 31.38 -9.38
N ILE A 309 -4.37 30.80 -8.98
CA ILE A 309 -5.22 29.99 -9.88
C ILE A 309 -5.74 30.84 -11.04
N TRP A 310 -6.25 32.04 -10.76
CA TRP A 310 -6.71 32.97 -11.80
C TRP A 310 -5.63 33.34 -12.80
N LYS A 311 -4.41 33.63 -12.34
CA LYS A 311 -3.28 33.91 -13.23
C LYS A 311 -2.97 32.72 -14.12
N LYS A 312 -3.00 31.50 -13.59
CA LYS A 312 -2.79 30.28 -14.41
C LYS A 312 -3.86 30.09 -15.47
N VAL A 313 -5.14 30.28 -15.12
CA VAL A 313 -6.26 30.11 -16.06
C VAL A 313 -6.20 31.15 -17.19
N ASN A 314 -5.84 32.40 -16.89
CA ASN A 314 -5.71 33.47 -17.89
C ASN A 314 -4.41 33.46 -18.71
N ILE A 315 -3.47 32.56 -18.41
CA ILE A 315 -2.25 32.35 -19.23
C ILE A 315 -2.45 31.21 -20.25
N ILE A 316 -3.48 30.37 -20.06
CA ILE A 316 -3.79 29.20 -20.90
C ILE A 316 -4.89 29.52 -21.93
N ASN A 317 -5.61 30.64 -21.79
CA ASN A 317 -6.54 31.20 -22.76
C ASN A 317 -5.94 32.43 -23.45
#